data_AF-A0A3N5ZI81-F1
#
_entry.id   AF-A0A3N5ZI81-F1
#
_cell.length_a   1.000
_cell.length_b   1.000
_cell.length_c   1.000
_cell.angle_alpha   90.00
_cell.angle_beta   90.00
_cell.angle_gamma   90.00
#
_symmetry.space_group_name_H-M   'P 1'
#
loop_
_entity.id
_entity.type
_entity.pdbx_description
1 polymer ?
#
loop_
_entity_poly.entity_id
_entity_poly.type
_entity_poly.pdbx_seq_one_letter_code
_entity_poly.pdbx_strand_id
1 'polypeptide(L)'
;MGRNRASPGGGRRLHTPLGHNAASHQPEQHARLPGSRDDGSPCRRSRGRCHAGPGRTLRGGHVAGQRQDEEVAMRRIESGPSIRRKCGTSLRVLPQRRRAEDGYTLVEMIVSMTIMLAVVGAVFVLVDPSQATSRAQPEAADVQQRIRVAADMLEKDLLMAGAGTYSGAIAGSLANFFPPILPYRTGAIAQDPGLSFFPDRITIVYVPDTAAQTRVREKMPQPSSEIKVDAQPGCPVNDLLCGFEEGMRVVIFDDTGSWDIFTITEVQEDALHLQHRPPNPDFIKAYTPDENARIAQVENHVYWLDRPANRLNHYDGFLQDIPFVDNTVGLQIRYFGDPNPPTAPRPIAGQANCIMDSAGTLLLPTLPSNGSSLVELTESVLTDGPACGTAPNQFDADLFRIRKVTVQLRMQAGPQEFRGQNPAGREIFRNPGTAGTPYRRVPDYTAEFDVAPRNMNLVR
;
A
#
# COMPACT_ATOMS: atom_id res chain seq x y z
N MET A 1 31.18 -58.12 35.74
CA MET A 1 32.32 -57.62 36.54
C MET A 1 32.33 -56.10 36.44
N GLY A 2 32.42 -55.39 37.58
CA GLY A 2 32.73 -53.95 37.64
C GLY A 2 31.54 -53.00 37.85
N ARG A 3 31.28 -52.62 39.11
CA ARG A 3 30.33 -51.59 39.58
C ARG A 3 31.01 -50.20 39.64
N ASN A 4 30.23 -49.12 39.50
CA ASN A 4 30.03 -48.00 40.47
C ASN A 4 29.50 -46.74 39.74
N ARG A 5 28.24 -46.31 39.99
CA ARG A 5 27.74 -45.35 41.02
C ARG A 5 28.08 -43.88 40.74
N ALA A 6 27.06 -43.08 40.42
CA ALA A 6 26.66 -41.87 41.17
C ALA A 6 25.45 -41.15 40.53
N SER A 7 24.39 -40.94 41.32
CA SER A 7 23.39 -39.86 41.26
C SER A 7 23.65 -38.97 42.50
N PRO A 8 23.27 -37.68 42.60
CA PRO A 8 21.85 -37.24 42.59
C PRO A 8 21.52 -35.77 42.20
N GLY A 9 20.21 -35.47 42.16
CA GLY A 9 19.60 -34.14 42.32
C GLY A 9 19.21 -33.45 41.01
N GLY A 10 17.98 -33.03 40.71
CA GLY A 10 16.83 -32.70 41.57
C GLY A 10 16.33 -31.32 41.14
N GLY A 11 15.31 -31.24 40.29
CA GLY A 11 14.79 -29.97 39.78
C GLY A 11 13.39 -30.11 39.18
N ARG A 12 12.38 -29.97 40.04
CA ARG A 12 10.95 -29.87 39.72
C ARG A 12 10.70 -28.79 38.64
N ARG A 13 9.95 -29.12 37.58
CA ARG A 13 9.12 -28.14 36.86
C ARG A 13 7.66 -28.53 37.02
N LEU A 14 6.92 -27.63 37.65
CA LEU A 14 5.47 -27.66 37.79
C LEU A 14 4.86 -27.40 36.40
N HIS A 15 4.11 -28.37 35.89
CA HIS A 15 3.07 -28.12 34.91
C HIS A 15 1.78 -27.81 35.65
N THR A 16 1.05 -26.79 35.20
CA THR A 16 -0.37 -26.67 35.48
C THR A 16 -1.08 -26.36 34.16
N PRO A 17 -2.14 -27.12 33.83
CA PRO A 17 -2.85 -27.02 32.56
C PRO A 17 -3.93 -25.94 32.66
N LEU A 18 -4.46 -25.50 31.52
CA LEU A 18 -5.87 -25.10 31.38
C LEU A 18 -6.20 -25.02 29.89
N GLY A 19 -7.13 -25.87 29.47
CA GLY A 19 -7.71 -25.87 28.14
C GLY A 19 -9.08 -25.18 28.11
N HIS A 20 -9.44 -24.83 26.88
CA HIS A 20 -10.78 -24.60 26.32
C HIS A 20 -11.47 -23.27 26.68
N ASN A 21 -11.70 -22.43 25.66
CA ASN A 21 -12.98 -22.46 24.94
C ASN A 21 -12.95 -21.56 23.70
N ALA A 22 -13.51 -22.11 22.63
CA ALA A 22 -13.91 -21.41 21.42
C ALA A 22 -15.12 -20.51 21.72
N ALA A 23 -15.18 -19.34 21.08
CA ALA A 23 -16.40 -18.57 20.95
C ALA A 23 -16.40 -17.88 19.57
N SER A 24 -17.15 -18.50 18.66
CA SER A 24 -17.63 -17.94 17.40
C SER A 24 -18.62 -16.81 17.68
N HIS A 25 -18.34 -15.60 17.18
CA HIS A 25 -19.31 -14.52 17.12
C HIS A 25 -20.08 -14.61 15.79
N GLN A 26 -21.34 -15.06 15.87
CA GLN A 26 -22.37 -14.79 14.87
C GLN A 26 -22.88 -13.34 15.06
N PRO A 27 -23.24 -12.63 13.98
CA PRO A 27 -23.94 -11.36 14.06
C PRO A 27 -25.44 -11.59 14.27
N GLU A 28 -26.01 -10.83 15.22
CA GLU A 28 -27.43 -10.85 15.55
C GLU A 28 -28.29 -10.38 14.37
N GLN A 29 -29.33 -11.18 14.14
CA GLN A 29 -30.47 -10.89 13.28
C GLN A 29 -31.37 -9.84 13.95
N HIS A 30 -31.61 -8.72 13.28
CA HIS A 30 -32.78 -7.90 13.55
C HIS A 30 -33.81 -8.09 12.44
N ALA A 31 -34.80 -8.94 12.74
CA ALA A 31 -36.07 -8.99 12.02
C ALA A 31 -37.00 -7.90 12.57
N ARG A 32 -37.40 -6.94 11.74
CA ARG A 32 -38.66 -6.17 11.88
C ARG A 32 -39.20 -5.73 10.52
N LEU A 33 -40.31 -6.33 10.12
CA LEU A 33 -41.42 -5.83 9.30
C LEU A 33 -42.70 -6.45 9.92
N PRO A 34 -43.93 -5.88 9.83
CA PRO A 34 -44.52 -5.31 8.60
C PRO A 34 -45.54 -4.14 8.76
N GLY A 35 -46.02 -3.61 7.62
CA GLY A 35 -47.22 -2.77 7.46
C GLY A 35 -46.93 -1.47 6.69
N SER A 36 -47.06 -1.39 5.36
CA SER A 36 -48.27 -1.35 4.48
C SER A 36 -48.87 0.05 4.26
N ARG A 37 -48.80 0.47 2.99
CA ARG A 37 -49.75 1.27 2.17
C ARG A 37 -49.71 2.81 2.17
N ASP A 38 -49.60 3.28 0.93
CA ASP A 38 -50.34 4.36 0.25
C ASP A 38 -50.12 5.82 0.70
N ASP A 39 -49.37 6.59 -0.10
CA ASP A 39 -49.93 7.37 -1.23
C ASP A 39 -48.92 8.43 -1.68
N GLY A 40 -48.59 8.41 -2.97
CA GLY A 40 -47.91 9.50 -3.65
C GLY A 40 -48.92 10.41 -4.33
N SER A 41 -48.82 11.73 -4.12
CA SER A 41 -48.81 12.73 -5.20
C SER A 41 -48.69 14.16 -4.68
N PRO A 42 -48.17 15.09 -5.51
CA PRO A 42 -47.63 16.38 -5.08
C PRO A 42 -48.58 17.55 -5.37
N CYS A 43 -48.43 18.66 -4.63
CA CYS A 43 -48.99 19.94 -5.05
C CYS A 43 -47.98 21.08 -4.96
N ARG A 44 -47.99 21.82 -6.06
CA ARG A 44 -47.11 22.88 -6.54
C ARG A 44 -47.82 24.22 -6.31
N ARG A 45 -47.04 25.31 -6.34
CA ARG A 45 -47.44 26.74 -6.50
C ARG A 45 -47.75 27.48 -5.17
N SER A 46 -46.94 28.44 -4.72
CA SER A 46 -46.56 29.76 -5.28
C SER A 46 -47.62 30.85 -5.10
N ARG A 47 -47.24 31.94 -4.40
CA ARG A 47 -47.31 33.38 -4.79
C ARG A 47 -47.83 34.31 -3.69
N GLY A 48 -47.12 35.45 -3.58
CA GLY A 48 -47.48 36.68 -2.88
C GLY A 48 -46.20 37.35 -2.36
N ARG A 49 -45.36 38.04 -3.15
CA ARG A 49 -45.52 39.39 -3.78
C ARG A 49 -45.80 40.45 -2.69
N CYS A 50 -45.00 41.50 -2.48
CA CYS A 50 -44.76 42.62 -3.40
C CYS A 50 -43.76 43.68 -2.84
N HIS A 51 -42.99 44.30 -3.76
CA HIS A 51 -42.56 45.73 -3.85
C HIS A 51 -41.61 46.33 -2.78
N ALA A 52 -40.65 47.23 -3.04
CA ALA A 52 -40.17 48.00 -4.22
C ALA A 52 -38.72 48.51 -3.96
N GLY A 53 -37.94 48.80 -5.02
CA GLY A 53 -36.73 49.65 -4.95
C GLY A 53 -37.08 51.16 -5.06
N PRO A 54 -36.18 52.10 -5.47
CA PRO A 54 -34.74 52.02 -5.80
C PRO A 54 -33.88 53.21 -5.24
N GLY A 55 -32.58 53.29 -5.58
CA GLY A 55 -31.91 54.60 -5.81
C GLY A 55 -30.65 55.01 -5.01
N ARG A 56 -29.47 54.78 -5.63
CA ARG A 56 -28.28 55.66 -5.85
C ARG A 56 -27.70 56.66 -4.82
N THR A 57 -26.35 56.72 -4.88
CA THR A 57 -25.36 57.83 -4.70
C THR A 57 -24.68 58.15 -3.35
N LEU A 58 -23.42 57.69 -3.26
CA LEU A 58 -22.14 58.30 -2.84
C LEU A 58 -22.03 59.45 -1.82
N ARG A 59 -21.06 59.21 -0.91
CA ARG A 59 -20.03 60.09 -0.29
C ARG A 59 -20.35 60.79 1.04
N GLY A 60 -19.58 60.43 2.07
CA GLY A 60 -19.14 61.37 3.13
C GLY A 60 -19.09 60.80 4.55
N GLY A 61 -17.88 60.65 5.09
CA GLY A 61 -17.53 61.06 6.46
C GLY A 61 -17.92 60.17 7.65
N HIS A 62 -16.89 59.67 8.34
CA HIS A 62 -16.74 59.43 9.78
C HIS A 62 -17.93 59.00 10.66
N VAL A 63 -17.62 58.01 11.51
CA VAL A 63 -17.99 57.82 12.94
C VAL A 63 -18.31 56.34 13.23
N ALA A 64 -17.69 55.90 14.33
CA ALA A 64 -17.69 54.60 14.96
C ALA A 64 -19.07 54.08 15.39
N GLY A 65 -19.18 52.74 15.45
CA GLY A 65 -20.21 51.98 16.16
C GLY A 65 -19.91 50.49 16.03
N GLN A 66 -19.09 49.91 16.92
CA GLN A 66 -19.52 49.11 18.08
C GLN A 66 -20.53 48.00 17.78
N ARG A 67 -20.03 46.75 17.78
CA ARG A 67 -20.61 45.59 18.49
C ARG A 67 -19.47 44.61 18.82
N GLN A 68 -19.10 44.60 20.10
CA GLN A 68 -18.18 43.68 20.78
C GLN A 68 -18.96 42.39 21.12
N ASP A 69 -18.46 41.18 20.93
CA ASP A 69 -17.33 40.49 21.59
C ASP A 69 -17.55 40.29 23.09
N GLU A 70 -17.90 39.06 23.45
CA GLU A 70 -17.93 38.54 24.82
C GLU A 70 -16.53 38.07 25.21
N GLU A 71 -15.91 38.77 26.16
CA GLU A 71 -14.79 38.24 26.95
C GLU A 71 -15.00 38.58 28.43
N VAL A 72 -14.53 37.64 29.25
CA VAL A 72 -14.58 37.55 30.71
C VAL A 72 -13.59 38.53 31.36
N ALA A 73 -14.03 39.37 32.32
CA ALA A 73 -13.27 39.72 33.53
C ALA A 73 -13.99 40.72 34.50
N MET A 74 -14.10 40.31 35.77
CA MET A 74 -13.92 41.06 37.03
C MET A 74 -14.73 42.35 37.41
N ARG A 75 -15.36 42.27 38.62
CA ARG A 75 -15.34 43.19 39.82
C ARG A 75 -16.61 43.95 40.28
N ARG A 76 -16.77 43.93 41.63
CA ARG A 76 -17.46 44.82 42.62
C ARG A 76 -18.98 45.01 42.50
N ILE A 77 -19.82 44.56 43.44
CA ILE A 77 -20.09 45.00 44.84
C ILE A 77 -20.45 46.49 44.98
N GLU A 78 -21.76 46.77 45.16
CA GLU A 78 -22.29 47.75 46.12
C GLU A 78 -23.79 47.48 46.49
N SER A 79 -24.05 47.53 47.81
CA SER A 79 -25.24 48.06 48.55
C SER A 79 -26.71 47.55 48.41
N GLY A 80 -27.14 46.75 49.42
CA GLY A 80 -28.36 46.87 50.30
C GLY A 80 -29.81 46.90 49.74
N PRO A 81 -30.90 46.71 50.56
CA PRO A 81 -30.98 46.85 52.03
C PRO A 81 -31.87 45.85 52.85
N SER A 82 -31.68 45.94 54.17
CA SER A 82 -32.62 45.88 55.32
C SER A 82 -33.52 44.65 55.62
N ILE A 83 -33.20 43.93 56.72
CA ILE A 83 -34.19 43.38 57.68
C ILE A 83 -33.73 43.60 59.13
N ARG A 84 -34.73 43.92 59.96
CA ARG A 84 -34.70 44.45 61.34
C ARG A 84 -34.26 43.47 62.43
N ARG A 85 -33.51 44.05 63.38
CA ARG A 85 -33.47 43.89 64.86
C ARG A 85 -34.37 42.83 65.52
N LYS A 86 -33.76 42.01 66.38
CA LYS A 86 -34.20 41.83 67.78
C LYS A 86 -33.00 41.72 68.73
N CYS A 87 -33.28 42.15 69.94
CA CYS A 87 -32.37 42.60 70.99
C CYS A 87 -32.07 41.46 71.99
N GLY A 88 -30.83 41.45 72.50
CA GLY A 88 -30.53 41.10 73.89
C GLY A 88 -30.33 39.62 74.22
N THR A 89 -29.10 39.15 74.11
CA THR A 89 -28.57 38.18 75.08
C THR A 89 -27.10 38.46 75.33
N SER A 90 -26.79 38.70 76.61
CA SER A 90 -25.45 38.85 77.17
C SER A 90 -24.57 37.65 76.80
N LEU A 91 -23.63 37.84 75.87
CA LEU A 91 -22.56 36.88 75.61
C LEU A 91 -21.30 37.38 76.30
N ARG A 92 -20.88 36.64 77.32
CA ARG A 92 -19.58 36.78 77.98
C ARG A 92 -18.49 36.88 76.92
N VAL A 93 -17.77 38.00 76.92
CA VAL A 93 -16.50 38.15 76.19
C VAL A 93 -15.51 37.17 76.81
N LEU A 94 -15.33 36.01 76.17
CA LEU A 94 -14.12 35.24 76.35
C LEU A 94 -12.99 36.01 75.67
N PRO A 95 -11.84 36.21 76.32
CA PRO A 95 -10.71 36.89 75.70
C PRO A 95 -10.29 36.08 74.46
N GLN A 96 -10.48 36.67 73.28
CA GLN A 96 -9.81 36.25 72.07
C GLN A 96 -8.31 36.36 72.37
N ARG A 97 -7.67 35.21 72.64
CA ARG A 97 -6.23 35.09 72.52
C ARG A 97 -5.88 35.58 71.12
N ARG A 98 -5.25 36.75 71.03
CA ARG A 98 -4.39 37.06 69.89
C ARG A 98 -3.43 35.88 69.80
N ARG A 99 -3.66 34.96 68.85
CA ARG A 99 -2.60 34.07 68.39
C ARG A 99 -1.54 35.04 67.89
N ALA A 100 -0.42 35.09 68.60
CA ALA A 100 0.78 35.69 68.04
C ALA A 100 0.98 35.01 66.69
N GLU A 101 1.09 35.81 65.63
CA GLU A 101 1.67 35.31 64.40
C GLU A 101 3.14 35.07 64.73
N ASP A 102 3.46 33.84 65.12
CA ASP A 102 4.83 33.41 65.31
C ASP A 102 5.50 33.47 63.93
N GLY A 103 6.49 34.35 63.79
CA GLY A 103 7.28 34.46 62.56
C GLY A 103 8.03 33.16 62.27
N TYR A 104 8.22 32.86 61.00
CA TYR A 104 8.93 31.64 60.57
C TYR A 104 10.37 31.61 61.07
N THR A 105 10.78 30.47 61.59
CA THR A 105 12.19 30.27 61.97
C THR A 105 13.05 30.09 60.71
N LEU A 106 14.32 30.50 60.78
CA LEU A 106 15.29 30.29 59.68
C LEU A 106 15.36 28.80 59.28
N VAL A 107 15.20 27.90 60.25
CA VAL A 107 15.20 26.45 60.05
C VAL A 107 13.99 26.00 59.22
N GLU A 108 12.79 26.50 59.51
CA GLU A 108 11.58 26.19 58.72
C GLU A 108 11.71 26.65 57.27
N MET A 109 12.32 27.82 57.03
CA MET A 109 12.56 28.30 55.67
C MET A 109 13.52 27.39 54.90
N ILE A 110 14.63 26.95 55.52
CA ILE A 110 15.60 26.05 54.90
C ILE A 110 14.97 24.67 54.62
N VAL A 111 14.23 24.11 55.58
CA VAL A 111 13.54 22.82 55.41
C VAL A 111 12.51 22.92 54.29
N SER A 112 11.71 23.98 54.25
CA SER A 112 10.70 24.21 53.21
C SER A 112 11.34 24.36 51.81
N MET A 113 12.42 25.14 51.68
CA MET A 113 13.16 25.28 50.42
C MET A 113 13.74 23.94 49.96
N THR A 114 14.27 23.14 50.89
CA THR A 114 14.85 21.83 50.58
C THR A 114 13.77 20.86 50.08
N ILE A 115 12.61 20.83 50.74
CA ILE A 115 11.46 20.00 50.31
C ILE A 115 10.97 20.48 48.94
N MET A 116 10.83 21.80 48.72
CA MET A 116 10.38 22.33 47.45
C MET A 116 11.33 21.98 46.29
N LEU A 117 12.65 22.10 46.50
CA LEU A 117 13.65 21.67 45.52
C LEU A 117 13.59 20.15 45.26
N ALA A 118 13.43 19.34 46.30
CA ALA A 118 13.29 17.90 46.16
C ALA A 118 12.03 17.50 45.35
N VAL A 119 10.90 18.15 45.62
CA VAL A 119 9.64 17.92 44.91
C VAL A 119 9.75 18.37 43.45
N VAL A 120 10.30 19.56 43.18
CA VAL A 120 10.50 20.07 41.82
C VAL A 120 11.47 19.18 41.04
N GLY A 121 12.57 18.74 41.65
CA GLY A 121 13.50 17.78 41.06
C GLY A 121 12.82 16.45 40.70
N ALA A 122 11.99 15.91 41.59
CA ALA A 122 11.21 14.70 41.33
C ALA A 122 10.21 14.87 40.18
N VAL A 123 9.57 16.05 40.06
CA VAL A 123 8.67 16.36 38.94
C VAL A 123 9.45 16.41 37.62
N PHE A 124 10.64 17.02 37.57
CA PHE A 124 11.45 17.07 36.35
C PHE A 124 11.87 15.67 35.86
N VAL A 125 12.12 14.73 36.77
CA VAL A 125 12.39 13.32 36.42
C VAL A 125 11.20 12.66 35.69
N LEU A 126 9.98 13.11 35.93
CA LEU A 126 8.77 12.62 35.26
C LEU A 126 8.43 13.39 33.97
N VAL A 127 8.72 14.69 33.93
CA VAL A 127 8.37 15.56 32.79
C VAL A 127 9.24 15.30 31.56
N ASP A 128 10.54 15.05 31.71
CA ASP A 128 11.44 14.83 30.56
C ASP A 128 11.09 13.58 29.72
N PRO A 129 10.83 12.40 30.31
CA PRO A 129 10.33 11.24 29.57
C PRO A 129 8.98 11.49 28.89
N SER A 130 8.10 12.28 29.51
CA SER A 130 6.81 12.64 28.93
C SER A 130 6.98 13.46 27.66
N GLN A 131 7.82 14.50 27.68
CA GLN A 131 8.10 15.30 26.48
C GLN A 131 8.80 14.49 25.38
N ALA A 132 9.77 13.65 25.77
CA ALA A 132 10.45 12.74 24.85
C ALA A 132 9.47 11.82 24.11
N THR A 133 8.55 11.21 24.86
CA THR A 133 7.56 10.27 24.32
C THR A 133 6.56 11.01 23.42
N SER A 134 6.08 12.19 23.80
CA SER A 134 5.17 12.98 22.97
C SER A 134 5.77 13.43 21.64
N ARG A 135 7.11 13.53 21.52
CA ARG A 135 7.79 13.81 20.25
C ARG A 135 8.02 12.56 19.41
N ALA A 136 8.29 11.41 20.03
CA ALA A 136 8.51 10.15 19.32
C ALA A 136 7.18 9.50 18.86
N GLN A 137 6.07 9.75 19.55
CA GLN A 137 4.76 9.18 19.22
C GLN A 137 4.27 9.54 17.80
N PRO A 138 4.29 10.82 17.36
CA PRO A 138 3.92 11.17 15.99
C PRO A 138 4.81 10.49 14.95
N GLU A 139 6.12 10.39 15.19
CA GLU A 139 7.05 9.73 14.28
C GLU A 139 6.78 8.23 14.17
N ALA A 140 6.48 7.55 15.29
CA ALA A 140 6.08 6.14 15.25
C ALA A 140 4.77 5.93 14.48
N ALA A 141 3.80 6.84 14.62
CA ALA A 141 2.55 6.79 13.87
C ALA A 141 2.76 7.03 12.36
N ASP A 142 3.63 7.97 12.01
CA ASP A 142 4.00 8.27 10.63
C ASP A 142 4.67 7.06 9.95
N VAL A 143 5.64 6.41 10.60
CA VAL A 143 6.27 5.19 10.06
C VAL A 143 5.24 4.07 9.83
N GLN A 144 4.32 3.87 10.78
CA GLN A 144 3.24 2.89 10.64
C GLN A 144 2.24 3.23 9.54
N GLN A 145 1.94 4.50 9.33
CA GLN A 145 1.06 4.93 8.25
C GLN A 145 1.74 4.74 6.88
N ARG A 146 3.00 5.14 6.75
CA ARG A 146 3.77 4.94 5.51
C ARG A 146 3.88 3.48 5.13
N ILE A 147 4.18 2.60 6.09
CA ILE A 147 4.32 1.16 5.80
C ILE A 147 3.00 0.52 5.39
N ARG A 148 1.87 0.99 5.97
CA ARG A 148 0.54 0.58 5.52
C ARG A 148 0.27 1.01 4.09
N VAL A 149 0.51 2.28 3.75
CA VAL A 149 0.28 2.79 2.39
C VAL A 149 1.11 2.03 1.36
N ALA A 150 2.37 1.74 1.67
CA ALA A 150 3.23 0.95 0.79
C ALA A 150 2.75 -0.50 0.61
N ALA A 151 2.38 -1.16 1.72
CA ALA A 151 1.89 -2.52 1.70
C ALA A 151 0.57 -2.62 0.92
N ASP A 152 -0.39 -1.72 1.18
CA ASP A 152 -1.71 -1.73 0.55
C ASP A 152 -1.61 -1.54 -0.99
N MET A 153 -0.71 -0.67 -1.46
CA MET A 153 -0.56 -0.42 -2.90
C MET A 153 0.14 -1.59 -3.61
N LEU A 154 1.22 -2.13 -3.03
CA LEU A 154 1.89 -3.33 -3.55
C LEU A 154 0.95 -4.54 -3.54
N GLU A 155 0.18 -4.74 -2.47
CA GLU A 155 -0.80 -5.82 -2.37
C GLU A 155 -1.89 -5.69 -3.45
N LYS A 156 -2.43 -4.48 -3.65
CA LYS A 156 -3.44 -4.21 -4.68
C LYS A 156 -2.94 -4.59 -6.08
N ASP A 157 -1.76 -4.12 -6.47
CA ASP A 157 -1.23 -4.39 -7.82
C ASP A 157 -0.87 -5.87 -7.98
N LEU A 158 -0.30 -6.50 -6.95
CA LEU A 158 -0.02 -7.94 -6.94
C LEU A 158 -1.29 -8.79 -7.04
N LEU A 159 -2.40 -8.38 -6.42
CA LEU A 159 -3.67 -9.08 -6.54
C LEU A 159 -4.21 -9.05 -7.98
N MET A 160 -3.97 -7.96 -8.70
CA MET A 160 -4.37 -7.77 -10.10
C MET A 160 -3.41 -8.42 -11.09
N ALA A 161 -2.17 -8.72 -10.68
CA ALA A 161 -1.15 -9.33 -11.51
C ALA A 161 -1.71 -10.50 -12.36
N GLY A 162 -1.41 -10.46 -13.66
CA GLY A 162 -1.86 -11.47 -14.61
C GLY A 162 -3.32 -11.37 -15.02
N ALA A 163 -4.10 -10.36 -14.58
CA ALA A 163 -5.40 -10.10 -15.19
C ALA A 163 -5.19 -9.91 -16.69
N GLY A 164 -5.95 -10.63 -17.51
CA GLY A 164 -5.78 -10.60 -18.96
C GLY A 164 -7.07 -10.21 -19.67
N THR A 165 -7.14 -10.52 -20.95
CA THR A 165 -8.29 -10.18 -21.77
C THR A 165 -9.54 -10.89 -21.26
N TYR A 166 -10.65 -10.18 -21.24
CA TYR A 166 -11.94 -10.70 -20.79
C TYR A 166 -13.02 -10.57 -21.88
N SER A 167 -12.69 -9.94 -23.00
CA SER A 167 -13.55 -9.83 -24.18
C SER A 167 -12.98 -10.63 -25.35
N GLY A 168 -13.86 -11.10 -26.24
CA GLY A 168 -13.51 -11.84 -27.44
C GLY A 168 -13.40 -13.36 -27.24
N ALA A 169 -13.08 -14.07 -28.33
CA ALA A 169 -13.07 -15.54 -28.38
C ALA A 169 -11.99 -16.19 -27.50
N ILE A 170 -11.03 -15.41 -27.00
CA ILE A 170 -9.91 -15.94 -26.22
C ILE A 170 -9.62 -14.99 -25.04
N ALA A 171 -10.57 -15.00 -24.10
CA ALA A 171 -10.42 -14.42 -22.77
C ALA A 171 -9.58 -15.34 -21.87
N GLY A 172 -8.73 -14.77 -21.02
CA GLY A 172 -7.88 -15.54 -20.12
C GLY A 172 -6.85 -14.69 -19.38
N SER A 173 -6.16 -15.34 -18.44
CA SER A 173 -5.04 -14.75 -17.70
C SER A 173 -3.83 -14.50 -18.60
N LEU A 174 -3.11 -13.40 -18.38
CA LEU A 174 -1.83 -13.15 -19.06
C LEU A 174 -0.80 -14.24 -18.73
N ALA A 175 -0.89 -14.88 -17.57
CA ALA A 175 0.01 -15.96 -17.16
C ALA A 175 -0.02 -17.18 -18.09
N ASN A 176 -1.04 -17.29 -18.94
CA ASN A 176 -1.12 -18.32 -19.99
C ASN A 176 -0.34 -17.95 -21.26
N PHE A 177 0.22 -16.75 -21.35
CA PHE A 177 0.94 -16.25 -22.52
C PHE A 177 2.36 -15.84 -22.13
N PHE A 178 2.52 -15.02 -21.09
CA PHE A 178 3.83 -14.56 -20.61
C PHE A 178 3.80 -14.36 -19.09
N PRO A 179 4.96 -14.37 -18.40
CA PRO A 179 4.97 -14.17 -16.95
C PRO A 179 4.58 -12.72 -16.60
N PRO A 180 3.48 -12.50 -15.85
CA PRO A 180 3.03 -11.16 -15.47
C PRO A 180 3.81 -10.59 -14.27
N ILE A 181 4.67 -11.39 -13.65
CA ILE A 181 5.52 -10.99 -12.52
C ILE A 181 6.97 -11.29 -12.89
N LEU A 182 7.83 -10.26 -12.85
CA LEU A 182 9.25 -10.38 -13.17
C LEU A 182 10.12 -9.81 -12.03
N PRO A 183 11.19 -10.50 -11.62
CA PRO A 183 12.06 -10.08 -10.51
C PRO A 183 13.11 -9.03 -10.91
N TYR A 184 12.77 -8.15 -11.84
CA TYR A 184 13.64 -7.12 -12.38
C TYR A 184 12.80 -6.00 -13.00
N ARG A 185 13.40 -4.84 -13.25
CA ARG A 185 12.72 -3.67 -13.84
C ARG A 185 12.57 -3.84 -15.34
N THR A 186 11.34 -3.71 -15.85
CA THR A 186 11.04 -3.62 -17.29
C THR A 186 10.50 -2.25 -17.67
N GLY A 187 10.57 -1.90 -18.96
CA GLY A 187 9.95 -0.68 -19.50
C GLY A 187 10.93 0.19 -20.32
N ALA A 188 10.48 1.37 -20.73
CA ALA A 188 11.27 2.23 -21.62
C ALA A 188 12.52 2.88 -20.97
N ILE A 189 12.49 3.14 -19.67
CA ILE A 189 13.54 3.83 -18.92
C ILE A 189 14.25 2.85 -17.98
N ALA A 190 15.59 2.82 -18.06
CA ALA A 190 16.48 2.10 -17.16
C ALA A 190 16.05 0.64 -16.90
N GLN A 191 15.60 -0.05 -17.96
CA GLN A 191 15.29 -1.48 -17.91
C GLN A 191 16.53 -2.29 -17.53
N ASP A 192 16.32 -3.25 -16.63
CA ASP A 192 17.33 -4.23 -16.27
C ASP A 192 17.52 -5.24 -17.43
N PRO A 193 18.69 -5.87 -17.57
CA PRO A 193 18.88 -6.94 -18.54
C PRO A 193 17.86 -8.07 -18.34
N GLY A 194 17.38 -8.66 -19.43
CA GLY A 194 16.57 -9.88 -19.35
C GLY A 194 17.32 -11.01 -18.65
N LEU A 195 16.58 -12.01 -18.15
CA LEU A 195 17.12 -13.12 -17.33
C LEU A 195 17.83 -12.66 -16.04
N SER A 196 17.49 -11.48 -15.51
CA SER A 196 18.03 -11.01 -14.24
C SER A 196 17.12 -11.41 -13.06
N PHE A 197 17.70 -11.43 -11.87
CA PHE A 197 16.95 -11.56 -10.61
C PHE A 197 17.44 -10.52 -9.61
N PHE A 198 16.50 -9.81 -9.00
CA PHE A 198 16.77 -8.84 -7.94
C PHE A 198 15.74 -9.01 -6.82
N PRO A 199 16.17 -9.11 -5.56
CA PRO A 199 15.26 -9.27 -4.43
C PRO A 199 14.59 -7.95 -4.01
N ASP A 200 15.00 -6.80 -4.55
CA ASP A 200 14.59 -5.46 -4.13
C ASP A 200 13.86 -4.65 -5.20
N ARG A 201 13.32 -5.34 -6.20
CA ARG A 201 12.44 -4.79 -7.23
C ARG A 201 11.55 -5.86 -7.84
N ILE A 202 10.42 -5.44 -8.38
CA ILE A 202 9.43 -6.31 -9.02
C ILE A 202 8.71 -5.53 -10.12
N THR A 203 8.49 -6.19 -11.24
CA THR A 203 7.57 -5.75 -12.30
C THR A 203 6.28 -6.56 -12.18
N ILE A 204 5.14 -5.89 -12.30
CA ILE A 204 3.80 -6.45 -12.25
C ILE A 204 3.04 -5.97 -13.50
N VAL A 205 2.49 -6.91 -14.27
CA VAL A 205 1.77 -6.62 -15.51
C VAL A 205 0.35 -7.17 -15.42
N TYR A 206 -0.62 -6.36 -15.81
CA TYR A 206 -2.01 -6.79 -15.96
C TYR A 206 -2.78 -5.92 -16.96
N VAL A 207 -3.88 -6.46 -17.48
CA VAL A 207 -4.89 -5.74 -18.26
C VAL A 207 -5.86 -5.10 -17.27
N PRO A 208 -6.02 -3.77 -17.27
CA PRO A 208 -6.99 -3.09 -16.40
C PRO A 208 -8.43 -3.36 -16.88
N ASP A 209 -9.42 -2.84 -16.15
CA ASP A 209 -10.81 -2.87 -16.64
C ASP A 209 -10.94 -1.91 -17.83
N THR A 210 -10.96 -2.46 -19.05
CA THR A 210 -10.87 -1.73 -20.31
C THR A 210 -11.62 -2.40 -21.45
N ALA A 211 -12.31 -1.60 -22.27
CA ALA A 211 -12.90 -2.05 -23.52
C ALA A 211 -11.85 -2.24 -24.63
N ALA A 212 -10.67 -1.62 -24.50
CA ALA A 212 -9.62 -1.59 -25.53
C ALA A 212 -8.90 -2.93 -25.64
N GLN A 213 -9.54 -3.87 -26.33
CA GLN A 213 -9.10 -5.25 -26.56
C GLN A 213 -9.48 -5.69 -27.97
N THR A 214 -8.53 -6.22 -28.74
CA THR A 214 -8.76 -6.70 -30.11
C THR A 214 -7.80 -7.84 -30.49
N ARG A 215 -7.95 -8.38 -31.69
CA ARG A 215 -7.09 -9.40 -32.29
C ARG A 215 -6.40 -8.84 -33.53
N VAL A 216 -5.20 -9.34 -33.81
CA VAL A 216 -4.55 -9.12 -35.11
C VAL A 216 -5.34 -9.86 -36.20
N ARG A 217 -5.81 -9.12 -37.20
CA ARG A 217 -6.62 -9.61 -38.33
C ARG A 217 -5.78 -10.19 -39.45
N GLU A 218 -4.64 -9.57 -39.74
CA GLU A 218 -3.75 -9.96 -40.83
C GLU A 218 -2.31 -10.06 -40.34
N LYS A 219 -1.55 -10.97 -40.94
CA LYS A 219 -0.13 -11.16 -40.62
C LYS A 219 0.65 -9.87 -40.88
N MET A 220 1.41 -9.44 -39.88
CA MET A 220 2.34 -8.32 -40.04
C MET A 220 3.41 -8.66 -41.08
N PRO A 221 3.64 -7.83 -42.12
CA PRO A 221 4.71 -8.05 -43.08
C PRO A 221 6.10 -7.97 -42.46
N GLN A 222 6.30 -7.04 -41.52
CA GLN A 222 7.52 -6.83 -40.75
C GLN A 222 7.14 -6.53 -39.28
N PRO A 223 8.02 -6.78 -38.29
CA PRO A 223 7.75 -6.42 -36.90
C PRO A 223 7.44 -4.93 -36.69
N SER A 224 7.96 -4.08 -37.57
CA SER A 224 7.72 -2.63 -37.58
C SER A 224 6.44 -2.21 -38.30
N SER A 225 5.73 -3.10 -38.99
CA SER A 225 4.54 -2.73 -39.78
C SER A 225 3.39 -2.23 -38.90
N GLU A 226 2.47 -1.46 -39.49
CA GLU A 226 1.17 -1.18 -38.86
C GLU A 226 0.43 -2.49 -38.56
N ILE A 227 -0.41 -2.46 -37.52
CA ILE A 227 -1.11 -3.64 -37.06
C ILE A 227 -2.56 -3.54 -37.53
N LYS A 228 -2.97 -4.48 -38.38
CA LYS A 228 -4.34 -4.59 -38.83
C LYS A 228 -5.13 -5.40 -37.82
N VAL A 229 -6.19 -4.83 -37.27
CA VAL A 229 -6.94 -5.42 -36.16
C VAL A 229 -8.39 -5.69 -36.54
N ASP A 230 -9.05 -6.52 -35.75
CA ASP A 230 -10.48 -6.79 -35.88
C ASP A 230 -11.30 -5.67 -35.21
N ALA A 231 -12.48 -5.40 -35.76
CA ALA A 231 -13.50 -4.65 -35.05
C ALA A 231 -14.09 -5.54 -33.96
N GLN A 232 -14.20 -5.02 -32.74
CA GLN A 232 -14.66 -5.82 -31.61
C GLN A 232 -16.19 -5.76 -31.48
N PRO A 233 -16.89 -6.88 -31.30
CA PRO A 233 -18.34 -6.86 -31.14
C PRO A 233 -18.70 -6.19 -29.81
N GLY A 234 -19.66 -5.26 -29.86
CA GLY A 234 -20.17 -4.56 -28.67
C GLY A 234 -19.53 -3.19 -28.40
N CYS A 235 -18.65 -2.70 -29.28
CA CYS A 235 -18.17 -1.32 -29.17
C CYS A 235 -19.28 -0.28 -29.39
N PRO A 236 -19.13 0.94 -28.83
CA PRO A 236 -20.04 2.04 -29.09
C PRO A 236 -20.22 2.35 -30.58
N VAL A 237 -21.36 2.94 -30.93
CA VAL A 237 -21.61 3.40 -32.30
C VAL A 237 -20.59 4.49 -32.65
N ASN A 238 -19.88 4.31 -33.77
CA ASN A 238 -18.75 5.15 -34.24
C ASN A 238 -17.44 5.02 -33.46
N ASP A 239 -17.25 3.92 -32.75
CA ASP A 239 -15.95 3.53 -32.18
C ASP A 239 -15.76 2.05 -32.46
N LEU A 240 -15.19 1.71 -33.62
CA LEU A 240 -15.04 0.32 -34.04
C LEU A 240 -13.93 -0.42 -33.28
N LEU A 241 -13.09 0.32 -32.55
CA LEU A 241 -11.91 -0.19 -31.85
C LEU A 241 -12.06 -0.13 -30.32
N CYS A 242 -13.30 0.03 -29.81
CA CYS A 242 -13.62 -0.07 -28.39
C CYS A 242 -12.71 0.80 -27.49
N GLY A 243 -12.41 2.02 -27.94
CA GLY A 243 -11.71 3.01 -27.13
C GLY A 243 -10.18 2.92 -27.15
N PHE A 244 -9.56 2.29 -28.16
CA PHE A 244 -8.14 2.51 -28.41
C PHE A 244 -7.89 3.98 -28.79
N GLU A 245 -6.93 4.62 -28.12
CA GLU A 245 -6.56 6.03 -28.34
C GLU A 245 -5.06 6.18 -28.59
N GLU A 246 -4.66 7.25 -29.28
CA GLU A 246 -3.25 7.65 -29.39
C GLU A 246 -2.68 7.93 -27.98
N GLY A 247 -1.47 7.44 -27.72
CA GLY A 247 -0.82 7.53 -26.41
C GLY A 247 -1.20 6.41 -25.44
N MET A 248 -2.17 5.57 -25.78
CA MET A 248 -2.56 4.43 -24.93
C MET A 248 -1.46 3.36 -24.90
N ARG A 249 -1.17 2.85 -23.69
CA ARG A 249 -0.25 1.73 -23.48
C ARG A 249 -0.97 0.41 -23.67
N VAL A 250 -0.41 -0.42 -24.55
CA VAL A 250 -1.00 -1.70 -24.92
C VAL A 250 0.06 -2.79 -24.97
N VAL A 251 -0.36 -4.03 -24.75
CA VAL A 251 0.44 -5.22 -24.92
C VAL A 251 -0.07 -5.99 -26.13
N ILE A 252 0.85 -6.42 -27.00
CA ILE A 252 0.59 -7.43 -28.02
C ILE A 252 1.21 -8.74 -27.56
N PHE A 253 0.46 -9.84 -27.64
CA PHE A 253 0.91 -11.16 -27.19
C PHE A 253 0.19 -12.29 -27.92
N ASP A 254 0.75 -13.50 -27.86
CA ASP A 254 0.21 -14.66 -28.57
C ASP A 254 0.43 -16.01 -27.86
N ASP A 255 -0.04 -17.09 -28.47
CA ASP A 255 -0.02 -18.43 -27.88
C ASP A 255 1.38 -19.09 -27.91
N THR A 256 2.33 -18.50 -28.64
CA THR A 256 3.74 -18.94 -28.61
C THR A 256 4.45 -18.48 -27.34
N GLY A 257 3.88 -17.47 -26.66
CA GLY A 257 4.44 -16.81 -25.50
C GLY A 257 5.29 -15.59 -25.81
N SER A 258 5.21 -15.09 -27.05
CA SER A 258 5.82 -13.83 -27.45
C SER A 258 4.96 -12.67 -26.98
N TRP A 259 5.58 -11.59 -26.53
CA TRP A 259 4.88 -10.38 -26.13
C TRP A 259 5.74 -9.12 -26.27
N ASP A 260 5.09 -7.99 -26.54
CA ASP A 260 5.67 -6.66 -26.56
C ASP A 260 4.70 -5.65 -25.94
N ILE A 261 5.22 -4.71 -25.16
CA ILE A 261 4.43 -3.56 -24.69
C ILE A 261 4.85 -2.33 -25.49
N PHE A 262 3.87 -1.60 -26.02
CA PHE A 262 4.11 -0.39 -26.80
C PHE A 262 3.05 0.68 -26.52
N THR A 263 3.31 1.88 -27.03
CA THR A 263 2.40 3.01 -26.99
C THR A 263 1.80 3.20 -28.38
N ILE A 264 0.47 3.27 -28.50
CA ILE A 264 -0.17 3.56 -29.79
C ILE A 264 0.22 4.96 -30.24
N THR A 265 0.67 5.10 -31.48
CA THR A 265 1.05 6.40 -32.06
C THR A 265 0.03 6.96 -33.05
N GLU A 266 -0.86 6.12 -33.57
CA GLU A 266 -2.01 6.57 -34.36
C GLU A 266 -3.08 5.46 -34.37
N VAL A 267 -4.36 5.85 -34.35
CA VAL A 267 -5.51 4.95 -34.49
C VAL A 267 -6.24 5.31 -35.78
N GLN A 268 -6.34 4.36 -36.71
CA GLN A 268 -7.08 4.53 -37.96
C GLN A 268 -8.35 3.68 -37.91
N GLU A 269 -9.41 4.23 -37.34
CA GLU A 269 -10.66 3.51 -37.09
C GLU A 269 -11.31 2.96 -38.37
N ASP A 270 -11.40 3.78 -39.43
CA ASP A 270 -12.02 3.37 -40.71
C ASP A 270 -11.27 2.21 -41.39
N ALA A 271 -9.94 2.16 -41.23
CA ALA A 271 -9.09 1.11 -41.77
C ALA A 271 -8.93 -0.09 -40.80
N LEU A 272 -9.28 0.09 -39.53
CA LEU A 272 -9.01 -0.80 -38.41
C LEU A 272 -7.51 -1.09 -38.27
N HIS A 273 -6.69 -0.04 -38.31
CA HIS A 273 -5.24 -0.13 -38.14
C HIS A 273 -4.78 0.59 -36.87
N LEU A 274 -3.78 0.01 -36.19
CA LEU A 274 -3.05 0.63 -35.10
C LEU A 274 -1.60 0.86 -35.53
N GLN A 275 -1.09 2.08 -35.31
CA GLN A 275 0.32 2.39 -35.50
C GLN A 275 1.08 2.42 -34.18
N HIS A 276 2.36 2.08 -34.25
CA HIS A 276 3.29 2.09 -33.12
C HIS A 276 4.67 2.69 -33.48
N ARG A 277 4.84 3.20 -34.71
CA ARG A 277 6.12 3.75 -35.21
C ARG A 277 6.50 5.04 -34.47
N PRO A 278 7.80 5.45 -34.50
CA PRO A 278 8.55 6.01 -33.37
C PRO A 278 7.75 6.85 -32.35
N PRO A 279 7.96 6.65 -31.04
CA PRO A 279 9.25 6.28 -30.45
C PRO A 279 9.40 4.81 -29.98
N ASN A 280 8.44 3.92 -30.25
CA ASN A 280 8.58 2.52 -29.83
C ASN A 280 9.69 1.79 -30.61
N PRO A 281 10.39 0.84 -29.98
CA PRO A 281 11.24 -0.10 -30.71
C PRO A 281 10.40 -1.04 -31.59
N ASP A 282 11.05 -1.66 -32.58
CA ASP A 282 10.43 -2.75 -33.34
C ASP A 282 10.07 -3.91 -32.40
N PHE A 283 8.94 -4.57 -32.67
CA PHE A 283 8.54 -5.77 -31.95
C PHE A 283 9.55 -6.89 -32.09
N ILE A 284 9.58 -7.80 -31.12
CA ILE A 284 10.46 -8.98 -31.18
C ILE A 284 10.20 -9.87 -32.40
N LYS A 285 8.96 -9.84 -32.93
CA LYS A 285 8.58 -10.56 -34.14
C LYS A 285 7.40 -9.90 -34.85
N ALA A 286 7.10 -10.39 -36.05
CA ALA A 286 5.89 -10.05 -36.78
C ALA A 286 4.74 -10.94 -36.29
N TYR A 287 3.76 -10.35 -35.61
CA TYR A 287 2.60 -11.08 -35.11
C TYR A 287 1.63 -11.48 -36.22
N THR A 288 0.95 -12.61 -36.04
CA THR A 288 0.04 -13.19 -37.02
C THR A 288 -1.26 -13.67 -36.39
N PRO A 289 -2.41 -13.57 -37.08
CA PRO A 289 -3.66 -14.19 -36.64
C PRO A 289 -3.50 -15.69 -36.37
N ASP A 290 -2.69 -16.41 -37.15
CA ASP A 290 -2.52 -17.87 -37.02
C ASP A 290 -2.09 -18.28 -35.60
N GLU A 291 -1.26 -17.46 -34.95
CA GLU A 291 -0.67 -17.72 -33.64
C GLU A 291 -1.50 -17.23 -32.45
N ASN A 292 -2.76 -16.79 -32.64
CA ASN A 292 -3.52 -16.32 -31.49
C ASN A 292 -3.34 -14.83 -31.16
N ALA A 293 -2.62 -14.05 -31.98
CA ALA A 293 -2.11 -12.73 -31.58
C ALA A 293 -3.22 -11.72 -31.21
N ARG A 294 -3.07 -11.12 -30.03
CA ARG A 294 -4.05 -10.24 -29.38
C ARG A 294 -3.40 -8.96 -28.91
N ILE A 295 -4.22 -7.91 -28.81
CA ILE A 295 -3.83 -6.60 -28.30
C ILE A 295 -4.81 -6.19 -27.21
N ALA A 296 -4.30 -5.71 -26.09
CA ALA A 296 -5.10 -5.17 -25.01
C ALA A 296 -4.40 -3.99 -24.34
N GLN A 297 -5.14 -3.06 -23.76
CA GLN A 297 -4.55 -2.10 -22.83
C GLN A 297 -3.81 -2.82 -21.71
N VAL A 298 -2.70 -2.25 -21.26
CA VAL A 298 -1.85 -2.85 -20.21
C VAL A 298 -1.40 -1.81 -19.20
N GLU A 299 -1.39 -2.22 -17.93
CA GLU A 299 -0.69 -1.53 -16.86
C GLU A 299 0.59 -2.32 -16.52
N ASN A 300 1.71 -1.61 -16.42
CA ASN A 300 3.01 -2.15 -16.06
C ASN A 300 3.53 -1.39 -14.84
N HIS A 301 3.46 -2.00 -13.67
CA HIS A 301 3.89 -1.39 -12.42
C HIS A 301 5.21 -2.00 -11.96
N VAL A 302 6.22 -1.15 -11.79
CA VAL A 302 7.52 -1.54 -11.27
C VAL A 302 7.75 -0.87 -9.93
N TYR A 303 7.97 -1.67 -8.90
CA TYR A 303 8.39 -1.18 -7.58
C TYR A 303 9.85 -1.51 -7.38
N TRP A 304 10.64 -0.54 -6.91
CA TRP A 304 12.07 -0.75 -6.68
C TRP A 304 12.61 0.11 -5.54
N LEU A 305 13.59 -0.41 -4.81
CA LEU A 305 14.22 0.29 -3.69
C LEU A 305 15.43 1.11 -4.15
N ASP A 306 15.33 2.44 -4.04
CA ASP A 306 16.48 3.34 -4.12
C ASP A 306 17.16 3.40 -2.75
N ARG A 307 18.15 2.52 -2.57
CA ARG A 307 18.91 2.40 -1.32
C ARG A 307 19.67 3.69 -0.95
N PRO A 308 20.38 4.37 -1.88
CA PRO A 308 21.03 5.64 -1.56
C PRO A 308 20.10 6.71 -0.98
N ALA A 309 18.88 6.83 -1.52
CA ALA A 309 17.91 7.82 -1.06
C ALA A 309 16.94 7.31 0.02
N ASN A 310 17.01 6.02 0.39
CA ASN A 310 16.07 5.34 1.29
C ASN A 310 14.61 5.55 0.87
N ARG A 311 14.27 5.29 -0.39
CA ARG A 311 12.90 5.44 -0.90
C ARG A 311 12.47 4.23 -1.73
N LEU A 312 11.20 3.89 -1.60
CA LEU A 312 10.51 3.01 -2.53
C LEU A 312 10.01 3.88 -3.69
N ASN A 313 10.43 3.54 -4.90
CA ASN A 313 9.97 4.20 -6.12
C ASN A 313 8.93 3.33 -6.81
N HIS A 314 8.03 3.99 -7.55
CA HIS A 314 7.05 3.37 -8.43
C HIS A 314 7.27 3.88 -9.85
N TYR A 315 7.35 2.94 -10.79
CA TYR A 315 7.54 3.20 -12.20
C TYR A 315 6.43 2.58 -13.03
N ASP A 316 5.84 3.35 -13.94
CA ASP A 316 4.73 2.93 -14.83
C ASP A 316 5.16 2.11 -16.07
N GLY A 317 6.44 1.73 -16.14
CA GLY A 317 6.97 1.01 -17.29
C GLY A 317 7.19 1.89 -18.53
N PHE A 318 6.94 3.20 -18.47
CA PHE A 318 7.09 4.12 -19.60
C PHE A 318 7.77 5.46 -19.26
N LEU A 319 7.09 6.38 -18.55
CA LEU A 319 7.58 7.75 -18.34
C LEU A 319 7.67 8.14 -16.86
N GLN A 320 6.76 7.65 -16.03
CA GLN A 320 6.63 8.09 -14.64
C GLN A 320 7.41 7.16 -13.72
N ASP A 321 8.64 7.54 -13.37
CA ASP A 321 9.45 6.89 -12.32
C ASP A 321 9.58 7.85 -11.13
N ILE A 322 8.68 7.68 -10.15
CA ILE A 322 8.49 8.65 -9.06
C ILE A 322 8.75 8.04 -7.68
N PRO A 323 9.26 8.84 -6.72
CA PRO A 323 9.26 8.45 -5.31
C PRO A 323 7.85 8.19 -4.81
N PHE A 324 7.62 6.98 -4.30
CA PHE A 324 6.33 6.57 -3.75
C PHE A 324 6.32 6.69 -2.23
N VAL A 325 7.31 6.10 -1.54
CA VAL A 325 7.41 6.19 -0.07
C VAL A 325 8.86 6.38 0.40
N ASP A 326 9.08 7.48 1.12
CA ASP A 326 10.37 7.81 1.74
C ASP A 326 10.64 7.00 3.02
N ASN A 327 11.91 6.99 3.43
CA ASN A 327 12.43 6.26 4.58
C ASN A 327 12.20 4.74 4.52
N THR A 328 12.12 4.20 3.30
CA THR A 328 12.14 2.77 3.04
C THR A 328 13.59 2.31 2.98
N VAL A 329 13.97 1.41 3.89
CA VAL A 329 15.36 0.95 4.07
C VAL A 329 15.55 -0.52 3.71
N GLY A 330 14.45 -1.25 3.53
CA GLY A 330 14.45 -2.63 3.07
C GLY A 330 13.22 -2.93 2.24
N LEU A 331 13.47 -3.66 1.15
CA LEU A 331 12.50 -4.33 0.33
C LEU A 331 13.12 -5.68 0.01
N GLN A 332 12.41 -6.75 0.34
CA GLN A 332 12.78 -8.11 -0.01
C GLN A 332 11.56 -8.84 -0.57
N ILE A 333 11.74 -9.45 -1.73
CA ILE A 333 10.69 -10.14 -2.46
C ILE A 333 11.13 -11.59 -2.64
N ARG A 334 10.24 -12.51 -2.29
CA ARG A 334 10.42 -13.96 -2.44
C ARG A 334 9.29 -14.53 -3.26
N TYR A 335 9.62 -15.44 -4.15
CA TYR A 335 8.69 -16.03 -5.10
C TYR A 335 8.44 -17.48 -4.74
N PHE A 336 7.19 -17.91 -4.81
CA PHE A 336 6.78 -19.27 -4.56
C PHE A 336 5.91 -19.77 -5.71
N GLY A 337 6.18 -20.97 -6.20
CA GLY A 337 5.53 -21.49 -7.39
C GLY A 337 5.21 -22.98 -7.36
N ASP A 338 4.48 -23.42 -8.38
CA ASP A 338 4.12 -24.82 -8.58
C ASP A 338 5.38 -25.65 -8.91
N PRO A 339 5.66 -26.73 -8.17
CA PRO A 339 6.79 -27.59 -8.49
C PRO A 339 6.62 -28.33 -9.83
N ASN A 340 5.41 -28.49 -10.35
CA ASN A 340 5.18 -29.13 -11.65
C ASN A 340 5.49 -28.18 -12.80
N PRO A 341 6.03 -28.70 -13.92
CA PRO A 341 6.35 -27.87 -15.07
C PRO A 341 5.12 -27.10 -15.58
N PRO A 342 5.29 -25.84 -16.00
CA PRO A 342 4.20 -25.03 -16.51
C PRO A 342 3.63 -25.64 -17.80
N THR A 343 2.31 -25.57 -17.96
CA THR A 343 1.59 -26.14 -19.12
C THR A 343 1.16 -25.08 -20.15
N ALA A 344 1.37 -23.81 -19.84
CA ALA A 344 1.08 -22.66 -20.69
C ALA A 344 2.25 -21.66 -20.64
N PRO A 345 2.57 -20.95 -21.74
CA PRO A 345 1.86 -20.88 -23.02
C PRO A 345 1.86 -22.16 -23.85
N ARG A 346 0.74 -22.39 -24.55
CA ARG A 346 0.55 -23.58 -25.38
C ARG A 346 0.48 -23.18 -26.87
N PRO A 347 1.56 -23.39 -27.63
CA PRO A 347 1.58 -23.06 -29.05
C PRO A 347 0.66 -24.01 -29.84
N ILE A 348 0.44 -23.69 -31.11
CA ILE A 348 -0.32 -24.54 -32.02
C ILE A 348 0.39 -25.90 -32.16
N ALA A 349 -0.37 -26.98 -32.34
CA ALA A 349 0.18 -28.31 -32.55
C ALA A 349 1.24 -28.33 -33.66
N GLY A 350 2.42 -28.87 -33.36
CA GLY A 350 3.57 -28.90 -34.28
C GLY A 350 4.55 -27.74 -34.12
N GLN A 351 4.24 -26.71 -33.32
CA GLN A 351 5.18 -25.65 -32.93
C GLN A 351 5.73 -25.88 -31.53
N ALA A 352 6.98 -25.51 -31.32
CA ALA A 352 7.64 -25.53 -30.01
C ALA A 352 7.71 -24.11 -29.42
N ASN A 353 7.83 -24.03 -28.10
CA ASN A 353 8.25 -22.82 -27.39
C ASN A 353 9.30 -23.19 -26.32
N CYS A 354 9.62 -22.26 -25.42
CA CYS A 354 10.64 -22.48 -24.40
C CYS A 354 10.24 -23.48 -23.29
N ILE A 355 8.95 -23.80 -23.14
CA ILE A 355 8.47 -24.73 -22.11
C ILE A 355 7.96 -26.07 -22.67
N MET A 356 7.70 -26.13 -23.97
CA MET A 356 7.04 -27.25 -24.64
C MET A 356 7.64 -27.49 -26.03
N ASP A 357 7.93 -28.74 -26.37
CA ASP A 357 8.40 -29.11 -27.71
C ASP A 357 7.27 -29.17 -28.75
N SER A 358 7.62 -29.40 -30.02
CA SER A 358 6.64 -29.50 -31.12
C SER A 358 5.67 -30.69 -30.99
N ALA A 359 6.00 -31.68 -30.16
CA ALA A 359 5.14 -32.82 -29.85
C ALA A 359 4.19 -32.54 -28.66
N GLY A 360 4.32 -31.38 -28.00
CA GLY A 360 3.51 -31.00 -26.85
C GLY A 360 4.06 -31.52 -25.51
N THR A 361 5.30 -31.99 -25.48
CA THR A 361 5.96 -32.49 -24.27
C THR A 361 6.63 -31.35 -23.52
N LEU A 362 6.43 -31.33 -22.20
CA LEU A 362 7.00 -30.29 -21.33
C LEU A 362 8.51 -30.48 -21.19
N LEU A 363 9.25 -29.37 -21.32
CA LEU A 363 10.71 -29.36 -21.33
C LEU A 363 11.30 -29.23 -19.91
N LEU A 364 10.56 -28.61 -18.99
CA LEU A 364 11.05 -28.36 -17.63
C LEU A 364 10.84 -29.59 -16.72
N PRO A 365 11.74 -29.83 -15.76
CA PRO A 365 11.58 -30.89 -14.76
C PRO A 365 10.58 -30.49 -13.66
N THR A 366 10.09 -31.48 -12.90
CA THR A 366 9.39 -31.20 -11.63
C THR A 366 10.42 -30.81 -10.56
N LEU A 367 10.19 -29.70 -9.88
CA LEU A 367 11.04 -29.20 -8.80
C LEU A 367 10.82 -30.02 -7.50
N PRO A 368 11.86 -30.21 -6.68
CA PRO A 368 11.74 -30.95 -5.42
C PRO A 368 10.89 -30.18 -4.41
N SER A 369 9.71 -30.71 -4.07
CA SER A 369 8.78 -30.02 -3.17
C SER A 369 8.80 -30.46 -1.72
N ASN A 370 9.42 -31.61 -1.41
CA ASN A 370 9.43 -32.21 -0.06
C ASN A 370 8.03 -32.30 0.57
N GLY A 371 6.97 -32.45 -0.24
CA GLY A 371 5.57 -32.51 0.20
C GLY A 371 4.85 -31.16 0.31
N SER A 372 5.51 -30.05 -0.01
CA SER A 372 4.85 -28.73 -0.12
C SER A 372 4.08 -28.60 -1.45
N SER A 373 2.97 -27.87 -1.44
CA SER A 373 2.22 -27.52 -2.66
C SER A 373 2.89 -26.42 -3.47
N LEU A 374 3.68 -25.56 -2.83
CA LEU A 374 4.48 -24.51 -3.46
C LEU A 374 5.93 -24.61 -3.00
N VAL A 375 6.87 -24.36 -3.90
CA VAL A 375 8.30 -24.30 -3.63
C VAL A 375 8.81 -22.87 -3.75
N GLU A 376 9.79 -22.49 -2.94
CA GLU A 376 10.48 -21.22 -3.12
C GLU A 376 11.29 -21.27 -4.42
N LEU A 377 11.04 -20.30 -5.30
CA LEU A 377 11.78 -20.11 -6.54
C LEU A 377 12.93 -19.15 -6.24
N THR A 378 14.11 -19.71 -5.96
CA THR A 378 15.32 -18.96 -5.65
C THR A 378 15.89 -18.29 -6.91
N GLU A 379 16.83 -17.36 -6.73
CA GLU A 379 17.59 -16.76 -7.84
C GLU A 379 18.13 -17.81 -8.81
N SER A 380 18.72 -18.88 -8.29
CA SER A 380 19.27 -19.98 -9.09
C SER A 380 18.24 -20.79 -9.89
N VAL A 381 16.96 -20.73 -9.53
CA VAL A 381 15.84 -21.38 -10.25
C VAL A 381 15.15 -20.41 -11.21
N LEU A 382 15.37 -19.10 -11.05
CA LEU A 382 14.79 -18.08 -11.93
C LEU A 382 15.81 -17.53 -12.93
N THR A 383 16.96 -18.19 -13.03
CA THR A 383 18.08 -17.82 -13.91
C THR A 383 18.86 -19.02 -14.47
N ASP A 384 18.43 -20.27 -14.22
CA ASP A 384 19.08 -21.49 -14.71
C ASP A 384 18.67 -21.88 -16.15
N GLY A 385 17.60 -21.28 -16.65
CA GLY A 385 17.02 -21.56 -17.94
C GLY A 385 16.08 -22.78 -17.92
N PRO A 386 15.31 -22.98 -19.01
CA PRO A 386 15.52 -22.42 -20.34
C PRO A 386 15.09 -20.96 -20.47
N ALA A 387 15.87 -20.19 -21.24
CA ALA A 387 15.52 -18.81 -21.57
C ALA A 387 14.35 -18.76 -22.56
N CYS A 388 13.34 -17.98 -22.21
CA CYS A 388 12.20 -17.62 -23.05
C CYS A 388 12.34 -16.19 -23.57
N GLY A 389 11.60 -15.89 -24.63
CA GLY A 389 11.57 -14.55 -25.24
C GLY A 389 12.87 -14.18 -25.94
N THR A 390 12.95 -12.93 -26.40
CA THR A 390 14.13 -12.34 -27.04
C THR A 390 14.42 -10.99 -26.40
N ALA A 391 15.67 -10.53 -26.48
CA ALA A 391 16.05 -9.29 -25.81
C ALA A 391 15.22 -8.11 -26.35
N PRO A 392 14.75 -7.19 -25.48
CA PRO A 392 15.06 -7.09 -24.06
C PRO A 392 14.13 -7.91 -23.14
N ASN A 393 13.10 -8.56 -23.68
CA ASN A 393 12.09 -9.34 -22.95
C ASN A 393 12.53 -10.81 -22.72
N GLN A 394 13.81 -11.07 -22.49
CA GLN A 394 14.28 -12.41 -22.14
C GLN A 394 13.99 -12.71 -20.68
N PHE A 395 13.50 -13.92 -20.40
CA PHE A 395 13.12 -14.31 -19.06
C PHE A 395 13.25 -15.82 -18.88
N ASP A 396 13.33 -16.27 -17.63
CA ASP A 396 13.45 -17.68 -17.32
C ASP A 396 12.07 -18.36 -17.35
N ALA A 397 11.98 -19.52 -18.00
CA ALA A 397 10.76 -20.31 -18.08
C ALA A 397 10.13 -20.63 -16.70
N ASP A 398 10.93 -20.75 -15.65
CA ASP A 398 10.44 -21.02 -14.31
C ASP A 398 9.59 -19.87 -13.73
N LEU A 399 9.63 -18.67 -14.30
CA LEU A 399 8.73 -17.56 -13.93
C LEU A 399 7.26 -17.88 -14.17
N PHE A 400 6.93 -18.78 -15.11
CA PHE A 400 5.55 -19.26 -15.31
C PHE A 400 5.01 -20.04 -14.11
N ARG A 401 5.87 -20.50 -13.21
CA ARG A 401 5.48 -21.26 -12.02
C ARG A 401 5.00 -20.38 -10.89
N ILE A 402 5.28 -19.08 -10.88
CA ILE A 402 4.94 -18.19 -9.75
C ILE A 402 3.43 -18.27 -9.46
N ARG A 403 3.09 -18.55 -8.19
CA ARG A 403 1.69 -18.60 -7.70
C ARG A 403 1.47 -17.75 -6.46
N LYS A 404 2.55 -17.46 -5.73
CA LYS A 404 2.53 -16.62 -4.53
C LYS A 404 3.81 -15.78 -4.46
N VAL A 405 3.67 -14.55 -4.01
CA VAL A 405 4.77 -13.61 -3.74
C VAL A 405 4.71 -13.21 -2.29
N THR A 406 5.84 -13.28 -1.60
CA THR A 406 6.01 -12.75 -0.24
C THR A 406 6.81 -11.47 -0.33
N VAL A 407 6.28 -10.38 0.19
CA VAL A 407 6.94 -9.07 0.23
C VAL A 407 7.24 -8.71 1.67
N GLN A 408 8.48 -8.32 1.94
CA GLN A 408 8.92 -7.76 3.22
C GLN A 408 9.42 -6.33 3.01
N LEU A 409 8.78 -5.38 3.67
CA LEU A 409 9.14 -3.97 3.70
C LEU A 409 9.73 -3.63 5.06
N ARG A 410 10.79 -2.82 5.09
CA ARG A 410 11.36 -2.25 6.32
C ARG A 410 11.44 -0.73 6.18
N MET A 411 10.84 -0.02 7.13
CA MET A 411 10.83 1.44 7.17
C MET A 411 11.43 1.96 8.47
N GLN A 412 12.10 3.10 8.38
CA GLN A 412 12.71 3.78 9.51
C GLN A 412 11.99 5.10 9.82
N ALA A 413 12.21 5.64 11.01
CA ALA A 413 11.91 7.04 11.31
C ALA A 413 12.74 7.96 10.41
N GLY A 414 12.18 9.07 9.93
CA GLY A 414 12.86 10.00 9.03
C GLY A 414 14.00 10.76 9.71
N PRO A 415 13.76 11.47 10.83
CA PRO A 415 14.80 12.15 11.57
C PRO A 415 15.71 11.18 12.35
N GLN A 416 17.03 11.38 12.24
CA GLN A 416 18.01 10.56 12.96
C GLN A 416 17.95 10.70 14.49
N GLU A 417 17.37 11.79 15.00
CA GLU A 417 17.18 12.03 16.44
C GLU A 417 16.15 11.10 17.09
N PHE A 418 15.35 10.41 16.28
CA PHE A 418 14.43 9.37 16.72
C PHE A 418 14.99 7.95 16.51
N ARG A 419 16.14 7.80 15.85
CA ARG A 419 16.79 6.50 15.65
C ARG A 419 17.90 6.32 16.68
N GLY A 420 17.97 5.13 17.30
CA GLY A 420 18.98 4.81 18.31
C GLY A 420 20.20 4.10 17.73
N GLN A 421 21.09 3.67 18.63
CA GLN A 421 22.14 2.71 18.31
C GLN A 421 21.62 1.27 18.43
N ASN A 422 22.24 0.36 17.67
CA ASN A 422 21.97 -1.07 17.75
C ASN A 422 22.70 -1.69 18.96
N PRO A 423 22.01 -2.42 19.84
CA PRO A 423 22.69 -3.22 20.86
C PRO A 423 23.42 -4.40 20.21
N ALA A 424 24.43 -4.94 20.91
CA ALA A 424 25.23 -6.04 20.41
C ALA A 424 24.35 -7.24 19.98
N GLY A 425 24.50 -7.67 18.73
CA GLY A 425 23.79 -8.82 18.17
C GLY A 425 22.31 -8.59 17.79
N ARG A 426 21.81 -7.35 17.76
CA ARG A 426 20.43 -7.05 17.31
C ARG A 426 20.38 -5.83 16.40
N GLU A 427 19.85 -6.00 15.19
CA GLU A 427 19.65 -4.91 14.21
C GLU A 427 18.24 -4.30 14.35
N ILE A 428 18.11 -3.32 15.25
CA ILE A 428 16.85 -2.57 15.46
C ILE A 428 16.70 -1.44 14.43
N PHE A 429 17.82 -0.82 14.06
CA PHE A 429 17.91 0.28 13.11
C PHE A 429 18.82 -0.13 11.95
N ARG A 430 18.31 -0.10 10.72
CA ARG A 430 19.12 -0.31 9.52
C ARG A 430 20.15 0.80 9.37
N ASN A 431 19.70 2.04 9.60
CA ASN A 431 20.55 3.22 9.69
C ASN A 431 20.46 3.80 11.11
N PRO A 432 21.41 3.48 12.01
CA PRO A 432 21.43 4.00 13.37
C PRO A 432 21.40 5.54 13.42
N GLY A 433 20.90 6.09 14.52
CA GLY A 433 20.82 7.54 14.74
C GLY A 433 21.42 8.00 16.06
N THR A 434 20.98 9.16 16.52
CA THR A 434 21.55 9.89 17.67
C THR A 434 20.71 9.78 18.95
N ALA A 435 19.58 9.09 18.93
CA ALA A 435 18.69 8.94 20.09
C ALA A 435 19.38 8.18 21.24
N GLY A 436 19.77 8.91 22.29
CA GLY A 436 20.46 8.35 23.45
C GLY A 436 19.55 7.71 24.50
N THR A 437 18.23 7.97 24.46
CA THR A 437 17.28 7.49 25.48
C THR A 437 16.19 6.59 24.89
N PRO A 438 15.69 5.58 25.63
CA PRO A 438 14.61 4.71 25.18
C PRO A 438 13.33 5.44 24.76
N TYR A 439 12.95 6.50 25.47
CA TYR A 439 11.71 7.24 25.27
C TYR A 439 11.68 8.10 24.01
N ARG A 440 12.84 8.32 23.37
CA ARG A 440 12.95 9.05 22.09
C ARG A 440 13.13 8.12 20.89
N ARG A 441 13.29 6.82 21.10
CA ARG A 441 13.60 5.87 20.03
C ARG A 441 12.33 5.35 19.35
N VAL A 442 12.30 5.46 18.03
CA VAL A 442 11.31 4.84 17.15
C VAL A 442 12.02 3.74 16.35
N PRO A 443 11.84 2.46 16.69
CA PRO A 443 12.51 1.36 15.98
C PRO A 443 12.06 1.30 14.52
N ASP A 444 12.83 0.62 13.68
CA ASP A 444 12.34 0.29 12.34
C ASP A 444 11.10 -0.61 12.44
N TYR A 445 10.15 -0.37 11.55
CA TYR A 445 8.97 -1.21 11.40
C TYR A 445 9.14 -2.10 10.18
N THR A 446 8.77 -3.36 10.33
CA THR A 446 8.75 -4.35 9.24
C THR A 446 7.31 -4.77 9.00
N ALA A 447 6.90 -4.80 7.74
CA ALA A 447 5.66 -5.42 7.29
C ALA A 447 6.03 -6.57 6.37
N GLU A 448 5.40 -7.72 6.58
CA GLU A 448 5.53 -8.89 5.73
C GLU A 448 4.13 -9.40 5.39
N PHE A 449 3.89 -9.61 4.10
CA PHE A 449 2.62 -10.09 3.61
C PHE A 449 2.82 -11.01 2.40
N ASP A 450 1.87 -11.95 2.27
CA ASP A 450 1.83 -12.95 1.21
C ASP A 450 0.66 -12.63 0.27
N VAL A 451 0.93 -12.57 -1.03
CA VAL A 451 -0.10 -12.39 -2.06
C VAL A 451 -0.09 -13.58 -2.99
N ALA A 452 -1.27 -14.19 -3.18
CA ALA A 452 -1.52 -15.17 -4.23
C ALA A 452 -2.38 -14.51 -5.31
N PRO A 453 -1.77 -14.02 -6.43
CA PRO A 453 -2.51 -13.32 -7.47
C PRO A 453 -3.63 -14.20 -8.02
N ARG A 454 -4.86 -13.69 -8.04
CA ARG A 454 -6.03 -14.51 -8.39
C ARG A 454 -5.89 -15.05 -9.80
N ASN A 455 -5.49 -14.20 -10.74
CA ASN A 455 -5.42 -14.53 -12.16
C ASN A 455 -4.34 -15.56 -12.49
N MET A 456 -3.34 -15.77 -11.62
CA MET A 456 -2.31 -16.80 -11.81
C MET A 456 -2.69 -18.15 -11.21
N ASN A 457 -3.73 -18.19 -10.37
CA ASN A 457 -4.21 -19.38 -9.67
C ASN A 457 -5.54 -19.90 -10.22
N LEU A 458 -6.11 -19.22 -11.23
CA LEU A 458 -7.30 -19.69 -11.94
C LEU A 458 -6.90 -20.81 -12.91
N VAL A 459 -6.89 -22.04 -12.41
CA VAL A 459 -6.95 -23.23 -13.26
C VAL A 459 -8.31 -23.22 -13.96
N ARG A 460 -8.34 -23.07 -15.28
CA ARG A 460 -9.52 -23.41 -16.08
C ARG A 460 -9.16 -24.44 -17.13
#